data_AF-W9TFC6-F1
#
_entry.id   AF-W9TFC6-F1
#
_cell.length_a   1.000
_cell.length_b   1.000
_cell.length_c   1.000
_cell.angle_alpha   90.00
_cell.angle_beta   90.00
_cell.angle_gamma   90.00
#
_symmetry.space_group_name_H-M   'P 1'
#
loop_
_entity.id
_entity.type
_entity.pdbx_description
1 polymer ?
#
loop_
_entity_poly.entity_id
_entity_poly.type
_entity_poly.pdbx_seq_one_letter_code
_entity_poly.pdbx_strand_id
1 'polypeptide(L)'
;MSSQRIALDAQTAMAYVGQTVLVELRWDEEPESFWQCMHILGIVLPMEGVCDLAYFMGLNVSSQLDHPNEVYFSDICTIRVMRHRDRHGSGNVLGRITLPKHARSRAALPARRNSSTVPSNGSTGAAHP
;
A
#
# COMPACT_ATOMS: atom_id res chain seq x y z
N MET A 1 -3.85 8.89 -22.02
CA MET A 1 -3.25 7.57 -22.31
C MET A 1 -4.36 6.54 -22.30
N SER A 2 -4.46 5.71 -23.35
CA SER A 2 -5.36 4.55 -23.37
C SER A 2 -4.88 3.58 -22.30
N SER A 3 -5.55 3.56 -21.14
CA SER A 3 -5.36 2.52 -20.14
C SER A 3 -6.14 1.31 -20.65
N GLN A 4 -5.42 0.24 -20.98
CA GLN A 4 -5.98 -0.98 -21.51
C GLN A 4 -6.73 -1.71 -20.39
N ARG A 5 -7.98 -2.09 -20.65
CA ARG A 5 -8.80 -2.88 -19.71
C ARG A 5 -8.17 -4.26 -19.54
N ILE A 6 -8.18 -4.78 -18.31
CA ILE A 6 -7.65 -6.12 -18.07
C ILE A 6 -8.67 -7.18 -18.50
N ALA A 7 -8.16 -8.33 -18.96
CA ALA A 7 -8.94 -9.55 -19.02
C ALA A 7 -8.65 -10.34 -17.74
N LEU A 8 -9.69 -10.56 -16.92
CA LEU A 8 -9.56 -11.29 -15.67
C LEU A 8 -10.33 -12.60 -15.77
N ASP A 9 -9.64 -13.73 -15.68
CA ASP A 9 -10.28 -15.04 -15.60
C ASP A 9 -10.82 -15.33 -14.20
N ALA A 10 -11.69 -16.33 -14.10
CA ALA A 10 -12.36 -16.70 -12.85
C ALA A 10 -11.38 -17.10 -11.73
N GLN A 11 -10.30 -17.81 -12.07
CA GLN A 11 -9.32 -18.28 -11.09
C GLN A 11 -8.53 -17.12 -10.49
N THR A 12 -8.07 -16.20 -11.34
CA THR A 12 -7.33 -15.01 -10.95
C THR A 12 -8.23 -14.07 -10.16
N ALA A 13 -9.48 -13.90 -10.58
CA ALA A 13 -10.45 -13.09 -9.87
C ALA A 13 -10.75 -13.63 -8.46
N MET A 14 -10.90 -14.96 -8.32
CA MET A 14 -11.12 -15.61 -7.02
C MET A 14 -9.98 -15.34 -6.04
N ALA A 15 -8.73 -15.22 -6.51
CA ALA A 15 -7.58 -14.93 -5.66
C ALA A 15 -7.63 -13.54 -4.99
N TYR A 16 -8.46 -12.62 -5.48
CA TYR A 16 -8.67 -11.31 -4.86
C TYR A 16 -9.75 -11.32 -3.77
N VAL A 17 -10.61 -12.33 -3.70
CA VAL A 17 -11.67 -12.40 -2.68
C VAL A 17 -11.04 -12.45 -1.27
N GLY A 18 -11.55 -11.62 -0.37
CA GLY A 18 -11.03 -11.41 0.98
C GLY A 18 -9.80 -10.50 1.06
N GLN A 19 -9.30 -9.97 -0.06
CA GLN A 19 -8.15 -9.08 -0.09
C GLN A 19 -8.57 -7.60 -0.04
N THR A 20 -7.69 -6.77 0.51
CA THR A 20 -7.70 -5.33 0.27
C THR A 20 -6.90 -5.05 -1.00
N VAL A 21 -7.51 -4.35 -1.96
CA VAL A 21 -6.91 -4.07 -3.25
C VAL A 21 -6.90 -2.58 -3.54
N LEU A 22 -5.92 -2.16 -4.33
CA LEU A 22 -5.93 -0.89 -5.04
C LEU A 22 -6.35 -1.18 -6.49
N VAL A 23 -7.47 -0.60 -6.92
CA VAL A 23 -8.05 -0.78 -8.25
C VAL A 23 -8.05 0.54 -9.02
N GLU A 24 -7.66 0.49 -10.28
CA GLU A 24 -7.80 1.57 -11.24
C GLU A 24 -9.03 1.29 -12.09
N LEU A 25 -9.97 2.23 -12.09
CA LEU A 25 -11.23 2.14 -12.83
C LEU A 25 -11.30 3.22 -13.91
N ARG A 26 -11.96 2.89 -15.01
CA ARG A 26 -12.35 3.84 -16.06
C ARG A 26 -13.80 3.60 -16.45
N TRP A 27 -14.61 4.63 -16.31
CA TRP A 27 -15.98 4.66 -16.80
C TRP A 27 -16.03 5.30 -18.18
N ASP A 28 -16.98 4.87 -19.02
CA ASP A 28 -17.09 5.37 -20.39
C ASP A 28 -17.50 6.86 -20.43
N GLU A 29 -18.20 7.33 -19.40
CA GLU A 29 -18.62 8.73 -19.25
C GLU A 29 -17.51 9.66 -18.76
N GLU A 30 -16.43 9.11 -18.18
CA GLU A 30 -15.35 9.89 -17.57
C GLU A 30 -14.06 9.83 -18.40
N PRO A 31 -13.45 10.98 -18.72
CA PRO A 31 -12.28 11.01 -19.60
C PRO A 31 -11.02 10.41 -18.95
N GLU A 32 -10.95 10.40 -17.63
CA GLU A 32 -9.79 9.95 -16.86
C GLU A 32 -10.11 8.72 -16.02
N SER A 33 -9.12 7.82 -15.89
CA SER A 33 -9.20 6.74 -14.93
C SER A 33 -8.94 7.27 -13.52
N PHE A 34 -9.50 6.60 -12.52
CA PHE A 34 -9.33 6.95 -11.12
C PHE A 34 -8.99 5.71 -10.28
N TRP A 35 -8.41 5.93 -9.11
CA TRP A 35 -7.96 4.86 -8.22
C TRP A 35 -8.82 4.77 -6.97
N GLN A 36 -9.17 3.55 -6.56
CA GLN A 36 -9.91 3.27 -5.33
C GLN A 36 -9.24 2.16 -4.53
N CYS A 37 -9.30 2.29 -3.21
CA CYS A 37 -8.93 1.24 -2.28
C CYS A 37 -10.20 0.52 -1.84
N MET A 38 -10.23 -0.81 -1.98
CA MET A 38 -11.44 -1.60 -1.73
C MET A 38 -11.13 -2.92 -1.03
N HIS A 39 -12.06 -3.39 -0.22
CA HIS A 39 -12.14 -4.79 0.20
C HIS A 39 -12.97 -5.58 -0.80
N ILE A 40 -12.43 -6.66 -1.36
CA ILE A 40 -13.17 -7.54 -2.26
C ILE A 40 -13.89 -8.60 -1.42
N LEU A 41 -15.22 -8.55 -1.39
CA LEU A 41 -16.05 -9.44 -0.59
C LEU A 41 -16.50 -10.67 -1.36
N GLY A 42 -16.66 -10.53 -2.67
CA GLY A 42 -17.13 -11.60 -3.52
C GLY A 42 -16.96 -11.28 -5.00
N ILE A 43 -17.38 -12.23 -5.82
CA ILE A 43 -17.30 -12.18 -7.27
C ILE A 43 -18.58 -12.76 -7.85
N VAL A 44 -19.09 -12.11 -8.89
CA VAL A 44 -20.12 -12.65 -9.77
C VAL A 44 -19.45 -12.98 -11.10
N LEU A 45 -19.58 -14.24 -11.52
CA LEU A 45 -19.11 -14.74 -12.80
C LEU A 45 -20.28 -14.78 -13.79
N PRO A 46 -20.02 -14.62 -15.10
CA PRO A 46 -21.06 -14.74 -16.10
C PRO A 46 -21.71 -16.13 -16.06
N MET A 47 -23.03 -16.16 -16.11
CA MET A 47 -23.85 -17.36 -16.16
C MET A 47 -24.91 -17.18 -17.24
N GLU A 48 -24.85 -18.03 -18.25
CA GLU A 48 -25.75 -17.99 -19.41
C GLU A 48 -27.22 -18.00 -18.98
N GLY A 49 -28.00 -17.05 -19.48
CA GLY A 49 -29.42 -16.90 -19.17
C GLY A 49 -29.72 -16.28 -17.79
N VAL A 50 -28.71 -15.86 -17.03
CA VAL A 50 -28.86 -15.25 -15.70
C VAL A 50 -28.17 -13.90 -15.61
N CYS A 51 -26.86 -13.84 -15.92
CA CYS A 51 -26.09 -12.61 -15.88
C CYS A 51 -24.88 -12.73 -16.82
N ASP A 52 -24.76 -11.83 -17.79
CA ASP A 52 -23.67 -11.87 -18.77
C ASP A 52 -22.43 -11.09 -18.33
N LEU A 53 -22.51 -10.42 -17.17
CA LEU A 53 -21.47 -9.54 -16.67
C LEU A 53 -20.65 -10.21 -15.56
N ALA A 54 -19.36 -9.94 -15.58
CA ALA A 54 -18.44 -10.32 -14.52
C ALA A 54 -18.08 -9.09 -13.69
N TYR A 55 -18.20 -9.19 -12.36
CA TYR A 55 -17.87 -8.09 -11.47
C TYR A 55 -17.47 -8.56 -10.08
N PHE A 56 -16.73 -7.72 -9.37
CA PHE A 56 -16.51 -7.87 -7.94
C PHE A 56 -17.63 -7.21 -7.14
N MET A 57 -17.95 -7.81 -6.01
CA MET A 57 -18.62 -7.11 -4.92
C MET A 57 -17.54 -6.53 -4.02
N GLY A 58 -17.41 -5.20 -4.00
CA GLY A 58 -16.36 -4.55 -3.22
C GLY A 58 -16.89 -3.45 -2.32
N LEU A 59 -16.23 -3.27 -1.18
CA LEU A 59 -16.50 -2.19 -0.25
C LEU A 59 -15.35 -1.19 -0.33
N ASN A 60 -15.64 0.05 -0.72
CA ASN A 60 -14.63 1.10 -0.77
C ASN A 60 -14.20 1.51 0.65
N VAL A 61 -12.89 1.50 0.90
CA VAL A 61 -12.28 1.77 2.21
C VAL A 61 -12.53 3.20 2.69
N SER A 62 -12.66 4.17 1.78
CA SER A 62 -12.94 5.57 2.12
C SER A 62 -14.43 5.92 2.09
N SER A 63 -15.30 4.98 1.70
CA SER A 63 -16.72 5.23 1.60
C SER A 63 -17.39 5.18 2.98
N GLN A 64 -18.41 6.02 3.17
CA GLN A 64 -19.32 5.96 4.33
C GLN A 64 -20.48 4.99 4.09
N LEU A 65 -20.53 4.32 2.93
CA LEU A 65 -21.56 3.35 2.61
C LEU A 65 -21.29 2.04 3.35
N ASP A 66 -22.33 1.52 4.00
CA ASP A 66 -22.26 0.25 4.73
C ASP A 66 -22.42 -0.99 3.83
N HIS A 67 -22.69 -0.80 2.53
CA HIS A 67 -22.94 -1.88 1.58
C HIS A 67 -21.90 -1.91 0.45
N PRO A 68 -21.53 -3.12 -0.03
CA PRO A 68 -20.66 -3.25 -1.18
C PRO A 68 -21.34 -2.77 -2.45
N ASN A 69 -20.54 -2.24 -3.38
CA ASN A 69 -20.95 -1.89 -4.72
C ASN A 69 -20.36 -2.85 -5.75
N GLU A 70 -20.98 -2.88 -6.93
CA GLU A 70 -20.52 -3.65 -8.07
C GLU A 70 -19.32 -2.95 -8.72
N VAL A 71 -18.30 -3.73 -9.08
CA VAL A 71 -17.13 -3.26 -9.83
C VAL A 71 -16.89 -4.19 -11.01
N TYR A 72 -17.36 -3.75 -12.17
CA TYR A 72 -17.33 -4.52 -13.42
C TYR A 72 -15.92 -4.73 -13.94
N PHE A 73 -15.65 -5.94 -14.44
CA PHE A 73 -14.34 -6.27 -14.98
C PHE A 73 -14.01 -5.44 -16.22
N SER A 74 -15.04 -5.02 -16.97
CA SER A 74 -14.92 -4.07 -18.09
C SER A 74 -14.32 -2.75 -17.65
N ASP A 75 -14.51 -2.33 -16.41
CA ASP A 75 -14.11 -0.99 -15.97
C ASP A 75 -12.72 -1.01 -15.34
N ILE A 76 -12.19 -2.20 -15.05
CA ILE A 76 -10.89 -2.37 -14.40
C ILE A 76 -9.76 -2.22 -15.42
N CYS A 77 -8.93 -1.20 -15.20
CA CYS A 77 -7.67 -1.02 -15.92
C CYS A 77 -6.50 -1.72 -15.23
N THR A 78 -6.50 -1.73 -13.88
CA THR A 78 -5.45 -2.36 -13.07
C THR A 78 -6.02 -2.79 -11.72
N ILE A 79 -5.59 -3.93 -11.19
CA ILE A 79 -5.91 -4.36 -9.82
C ILE A 79 -4.69 -4.96 -9.12
N ARG A 80 -4.43 -4.54 -7.87
CA ARG A 80 -3.27 -5.00 -7.08
C ARG A 80 -3.64 -5.20 -5.63
N VAL A 81 -3.26 -6.35 -5.06
CA VAL A 81 -3.40 -6.60 -3.62
C VAL A 81 -2.51 -5.62 -2.85
N MET A 82 -3.11 -4.90 -1.90
CA MET A 82 -2.38 -4.09 -0.94
C MET A 82 -1.77 -5.02 0.10
N ARG A 83 -0.45 -5.15 0.07
CA ARG A 83 0.26 -5.90 1.10
C ARG A 83 0.21 -5.10 2.39
N HIS A 84 -0.20 -5.75 3.49
CA HIS A 84 0.04 -5.20 4.82
C HIS A 84 1.55 -4.99 4.96
N ARG A 85 1.97 -3.72 4.96
CA ARG A 85 3.34 -3.39 5.32
C ARG A 85 3.37 -3.53 6.83
N ASP A 86 3.99 -4.58 7.34
CA ASP A 86 4.29 -4.62 8.76
C ASP A 86 5.01 -3.32 9.10
N ARG A 87 4.39 -2.48 9.94
CA ARG A 87 5.02 -1.27 10.46
C ARG A 87 6.31 -1.58 11.24
N HIS A 88 6.54 -2.87 11.54
CA HIS A 88 7.75 -3.41 12.13
C HIS A 88 8.72 -4.05 11.13
N GLY A 89 8.33 -4.22 9.87
CA GLY A 89 9.25 -4.59 8.80
C GLY A 89 10.13 -3.39 8.51
N SER A 90 11.41 -3.46 8.89
CA SER A 90 12.40 -2.42 8.66
C SER A 90 12.37 -1.97 7.20
N GLY A 91 11.70 -0.85 6.93
CA GLY A 91 11.54 -0.28 5.61
C GLY A 91 12.85 0.27 5.07
N ASN A 92 13.83 -0.59 4.79
CA ASN A 92 15.03 -0.24 4.05
C ASN A 92 14.70 -0.10 2.56
N VAL A 93 13.82 0.84 2.22
CA VAL A 93 13.67 1.31 0.83
C VAL A 93 14.91 2.13 0.42
N LEU A 94 15.73 2.58 1.38
CA LEU A 94 17.00 3.23 1.14
C LEU A 94 18.17 2.24 0.92
N GLY A 95 17.97 0.92 1.03
CA GLY A 95 19.05 -0.07 0.91
C GLY A 95 19.51 -0.35 -0.53
N ARG A 96 18.81 0.14 -1.55
CA ARG A 96 19.14 -0.08 -2.98
C ARG A 96 19.49 1.19 -3.75
N ILE A 97 19.46 2.36 -3.12
CA ILE A 97 20.12 3.53 -3.70
C ILE A 97 21.58 3.40 -3.26
N THR A 98 22.43 2.93 -4.16
CA THR A 98 23.88 3.10 -4.01
C THR A 98 24.14 4.60 -3.96
N LEU A 99 24.18 5.15 -2.74
CA LEU A 99 24.58 6.54 -2.51
C LEU A 99 25.96 6.71 -3.18
N PRO A 100 26.11 7.57 -4.20
CA PRO A 100 27.43 7.88 -4.72
C PRO A 100 28.22 8.45 -3.55
N LYS A 101 29.32 7.80 -3.19
CA LYS A 101 30.24 8.26 -2.15
C LYS A 101 30.88 9.59 -2.60
N HIS A 102 30.20 10.71 -2.41
CA HIS A 102 30.83 12.02 -2.45
C HIS A 102 30.15 12.99 -1.48
N ALA A 103 30.80 13.11 -0.31
CA ALA A 103 31.03 14.30 0.50
C ALA A 103 30.91 13.95 1.98
N ARG A 104 32.05 13.89 2.67
CA ARG A 104 32.12 13.81 4.13
C ARG A 104 31.51 15.08 4.72
N SER A 105 30.23 15.06 5.09
CA SER A 105 29.69 16.05 6.02
C SER A 105 30.24 15.75 7.42
N ARG A 106 31.32 16.45 7.76
CA ARG A 106 31.83 16.59 9.13
C ARG A 106 30.83 17.41 9.96
N ALA A 107 29.73 16.80 10.38
CA ALA A 107 28.96 17.33 11.51
C ALA A 107 29.56 16.72 12.78
N ALA A 108 30.69 17.29 13.23
CA ALA A 108 31.17 17.04 14.58
C ALA A 108 30.20 17.75 15.54
N LEU A 109 29.43 16.99 16.31
CA LEU A 109 28.69 17.51 17.46
C LEU A 109 29.71 18.14 18.42
N PRO A 110 29.65 19.44 18.74
CA PRO A 110 30.63 20.03 19.64
C PRO A 110 30.43 19.47 21.05
N ALA A 111 31.43 18.74 21.51
CA ALA A 111 31.61 18.41 22.91
C ALA A 111 31.87 19.69 23.71
N ARG A 112 30.93 20.00 24.62
CA ARG A 112 31.10 20.59 25.96
C ARG A 112 32.31 21.52 26.19
N ARG A 113 32.06 22.80 26.49
CA ARG A 113 33.03 23.71 27.13
C ARG A 113 32.37 24.57 28.22
N ASN A 114 32.70 24.26 29.48
CA ASN A 114 32.69 25.10 30.69
C ASN A 114 31.35 25.65 31.27
N SER A 115 30.82 25.02 32.32
CA SER A 115 30.29 25.72 33.51
C SER A 115 30.11 24.75 34.69
N SER A 116 30.32 25.26 35.92
CA SER A 116 30.49 24.52 37.17
C SER A 116 29.27 24.66 38.09
N THR A 117 28.26 23.80 37.99
CA THR A 117 27.27 23.60 39.07
C THR A 117 26.39 22.34 38.89
N VAL A 118 26.39 21.49 39.94
CA VAL A 118 25.41 20.44 40.37
C VAL A 118 25.29 19.11 39.55
N PRO A 119 24.89 17.98 40.18
CA PRO A 119 25.78 16.99 40.78
C PRO A 119 25.74 15.62 40.08
N SER A 120 26.78 14.84 40.33
CA SER A 120 26.92 13.43 39.94
C SER A 120 25.86 12.55 40.59
N ASN A 121 25.03 11.88 39.79
CA ASN A 121 24.27 10.67 40.12
C ASN A 121 24.14 9.89 38.80
N GLY A 122 24.55 8.65 38.63
CA GLY A 122 25.16 7.67 39.48
C GLY A 122 25.27 6.39 38.65
N SER A 123 26.28 5.58 38.95
CA SER A 123 26.37 4.15 38.65
C SER A 123 26.38 3.69 37.19
N THR A 124 27.57 3.33 36.71
CA THR A 124 27.69 2.04 36.01
C THR A 124 28.98 1.38 36.49
N GLY A 125 28.81 0.47 37.46
CA GLY A 125 29.87 -0.41 37.92
C GLY A 125 30.27 -1.40 36.82
N ALA A 126 31.57 -1.38 36.53
CA ALA A 126 32.46 -2.49 36.21
C ALA A 126 32.05 -3.53 35.14
N ALA A 127 32.93 -3.68 34.15
CA ALA A 127 33.54 -4.98 33.83
C ALA A 127 34.94 -4.76 33.22
N HIS A 128 35.96 -5.11 34.00
CA HIS A 128 37.28 -5.57 33.54
C HIS A 128 37.23 -7.12 33.44
N PRO A 129 38.17 -7.83 32.80
CA PRO A 129 39.57 -7.49 32.50
C PRO A 129 39.90 -7.28 31.02
#